data_AF-A0A9P9TS31-F1
#
_entry.id   AF-A0A9P9TS31-F1
#
_cell.length_a   1.000
_cell.length_b   1.000
_cell.length_c   1.000
_cell.angle_alpha   90.00
_cell.angle_beta   90.00
_cell.angle_gamma   90.00
#
_symmetry.space_group_name_H-M   'P 1'
#
loop_
_entity.id
_entity.type
_entity.pdbx_description
1 polymer ?
#
loop_
_entity_poly.entity_id
_entity_poly.type
_entity_poly.pdbx_seq_one_letter_code
_entity_poly.pdbx_strand_id
1 'polypeptide(L)'
;MKFGHSFKEALQGESYPQHWVDKAIPYGQLKKLLGKVREELIRNGYDPDTLHRLLADHNAEYRLRVENSHILRPKLVVRPSASTTCLRFDALPNLLTEGEPAPASEPTTPAGALAIAPPDSSPFVPLENLTSSPKTLAEAQDAGWVDIPLNSDAQFFNILQTDVVELDSLQTQERQSMNDGIQLLGNEIARLARPRKGVIQFAKSDLYRWREIFELYLAAQIFFSTAETATGPRDSEKARKQLVWFQDEVSKRQLLQKFKLKASAEAYTRFLELNATLLKNFKFQELNRTAVTKIIKKFDKQTSLGVKTEFPKAMSSAPFIVGSIAKDICSQMACEVLSRVPQIVDYTCTICYSICWLPVRLDCDHMFCIRCMIKMQNRNKELCPLCRAKTVLSATEAHIDWKLMSYMEKWFPKETKEKQRYNELERRRELLGEAYVDTNDGPCIVM
;
A
#
# COMPACT_ATOMS: atom_id res chain seq x y z
N MET A 1 -16.68 17.96 -18.25
CA MET A 1 -15.40 17.67 -18.95
C MET A 1 -14.11 17.98 -18.15
N LYS A 2 -14.17 18.50 -16.91
CA LYS A 2 -13.06 19.24 -16.27
C LYS A 2 -11.75 18.47 -15.94
N PHE A 3 -11.78 17.16 -15.66
CA PHE A 3 -10.60 16.47 -15.09
C PHE A 3 -9.33 16.50 -15.96
N GLY A 4 -9.44 16.44 -17.30
CA GLY A 4 -8.24 16.48 -18.16
C GLY A 4 -7.50 17.82 -18.13
N HIS A 5 -8.21 18.92 -17.89
CA HIS A 5 -7.62 20.23 -17.65
C HIS A 5 -7.00 20.25 -16.25
N SER A 6 -7.80 19.95 -15.23
CA SER A 6 -7.41 19.93 -13.81
C SER A 6 -6.21 19.02 -13.51
N PHE A 7 -6.00 17.93 -14.25
CA PHE A 7 -4.81 17.08 -14.12
C PHE A 7 -3.55 17.76 -14.66
N LYS A 8 -3.61 18.36 -15.86
CA LYS A 8 -2.48 19.12 -16.42
C LYS A 8 -2.18 20.38 -15.58
N GLU A 9 -3.23 21.06 -15.14
CA GLU A 9 -3.20 22.22 -14.25
C GLU A 9 -2.58 21.89 -12.89
N ALA A 10 -2.87 20.72 -12.30
CA ALA A 10 -2.21 20.25 -11.08
C ALA A 10 -0.72 19.92 -11.28
N LEU A 11 -0.35 19.35 -12.43
CA LEU A 11 1.06 19.09 -12.78
C LEU A 11 1.85 20.37 -13.09
N GLN A 12 1.19 21.44 -13.53
CA GLN A 12 1.83 22.73 -13.86
C GLN A 12 1.80 23.76 -12.72
N GLY A 13 0.78 23.73 -11.86
CA GLY A 13 0.60 24.66 -10.74
C GLY A 13 1.38 24.27 -9.47
N GLU A 14 1.90 23.05 -9.40
CA GLU A 14 2.78 22.60 -8.32
C GLU A 14 4.21 22.40 -8.84
N SER A 15 5.19 22.78 -8.03
CA SER A 15 6.62 22.68 -8.38
C SER A 15 7.14 21.23 -8.29
N TYR A 16 6.68 20.39 -9.22
CA TYR A 16 7.20 19.06 -9.48
C TYR A 16 8.50 19.13 -10.31
N PRO A 17 9.44 18.18 -10.14
CA PRO A 17 10.56 18.03 -11.05
C PRO A 17 10.09 17.72 -12.48
N GLN A 18 10.78 18.26 -13.49
CA GLN A 18 10.41 18.05 -14.89
C GLN A 18 10.37 16.54 -15.24
N HIS A 19 11.34 15.76 -14.76
CA HIS A 19 11.41 14.31 -14.97
C HIS A 19 10.28 13.50 -14.31
N TRP A 20 9.48 14.10 -13.42
CA TRP A 20 8.22 13.52 -12.95
C TRP A 20 7.07 13.87 -13.89
N VAL A 21 7.01 15.11 -14.38
CA VAL A 21 5.96 15.59 -15.29
C VAL A 21 6.06 14.87 -16.65
N ASP A 22 7.27 14.65 -17.15
CA ASP A 22 7.53 13.93 -18.41
C ASP A 22 7.07 12.46 -18.35
N LYS A 23 7.18 11.83 -17.17
CA LYS A 23 6.71 10.45 -16.89
C LYS A 23 5.26 10.36 -16.40
N ALA A 24 4.52 11.47 -16.33
CA ALA A 24 3.13 11.46 -15.84
C ALA A 24 2.17 10.90 -16.91
N ILE A 25 1.10 10.22 -16.48
CA ILE A 25 0.15 9.56 -17.40
C ILE A 25 -0.35 10.56 -18.48
N PRO A 26 -0.13 10.29 -19.78
CA PRO A 26 -0.52 11.16 -20.90
C PRO A 26 -2.02 11.07 -21.19
N TYR A 27 -2.84 11.38 -20.18
CA TYR A 27 -4.30 11.26 -20.16
C TYR A 27 -5.00 11.96 -21.35
N GLY A 28 -4.39 13.02 -21.88
CA GLY A 28 -4.86 13.71 -23.09
C GLY A 28 -4.69 12.88 -24.38
N GLN A 29 -3.58 12.15 -24.52
CA GLN A 29 -3.29 11.27 -25.65
C GLN A 29 -4.10 9.98 -25.58
N LEU A 30 -4.15 9.34 -24.41
CA LEU A 30 -4.97 8.15 -24.16
C LEU A 30 -6.46 8.43 -24.44
N LYS A 31 -6.97 9.62 -24.09
CA LYS A 31 -8.33 10.05 -24.43
C LYS A 31 -8.55 10.20 -25.95
N LYS A 32 -7.55 10.62 -26.73
CA LYS A 32 -7.64 10.69 -28.20
C LYS A 32 -7.67 9.29 -28.81
N LEU A 33 -6.79 8.38 -28.35
CA LEU A 33 -6.73 7.00 -28.82
C LEU A 33 -8.04 6.24 -28.53
N LEU A 34 -8.63 6.43 -27.36
CA LEU A 34 -9.93 5.84 -27.04
C LEU A 34 -11.08 6.34 -27.95
N GLY A 35 -10.98 7.54 -28.53
CA GLY A 35 -11.86 7.98 -29.60
C GLY A 35 -11.76 7.06 -30.82
N LYS A 36 -10.53 6.82 -31.29
CA LYS A 36 -10.23 5.90 -32.39
C LYS A 36 -10.69 4.46 -32.11
N VAL A 37 -10.51 3.95 -30.89
CA VAL A 37 -11.02 2.63 -30.48
C VAL A 37 -12.53 2.52 -30.70
N ARG A 38 -13.29 3.54 -30.28
CA ARG A 38 -14.75 3.57 -30.49
C ARG A 38 -15.10 3.69 -31.98
N GLU A 39 -14.36 4.47 -32.75
CA GLU A 39 -14.54 4.61 -34.21
C GLU A 39 -14.16 3.34 -34.97
N GLU A 40 -13.24 2.52 -34.46
CA GLU A 40 -12.84 1.21 -35.00
C GLU A 40 -13.85 0.12 -34.67
N LEU A 41 -14.31 0.06 -33.41
CA LEU A 41 -15.41 -0.80 -32.98
C LEU A 41 -16.70 -0.58 -33.80
N ILE A 42 -17.12 0.68 -33.97
CA ILE A 42 -18.31 1.03 -34.76
C ILE A 42 -18.13 0.66 -36.24
N ARG A 43 -16.96 0.91 -36.86
CA ARG A 43 -16.68 0.51 -38.25
C ARG A 43 -16.69 -1.01 -38.46
N ASN A 44 -16.34 -1.78 -37.44
CA ASN A 44 -16.38 -3.24 -37.46
C ASN A 44 -17.77 -3.82 -37.14
N GLY A 45 -18.81 -2.98 -36.94
CA GLY A 45 -20.17 -3.42 -36.60
C GLY A 45 -20.41 -3.73 -35.13
N TYR A 46 -19.46 -3.41 -34.24
CA TYR A 46 -19.53 -3.64 -32.79
C TYR A 46 -19.75 -2.33 -32.05
N ASP A 47 -20.92 -1.72 -32.22
CA ASP A 47 -21.30 -0.56 -31.40
C ASP A 47 -21.37 -0.94 -29.91
N PRO A 48 -21.26 0.03 -28.97
CA PRO A 48 -21.16 -0.27 -27.54
C PRO A 48 -22.38 -1.00 -26.94
N ASP A 49 -23.56 -0.89 -27.53
CA ASP A 49 -24.82 -1.46 -27.03
C ASP A 49 -25.05 -2.87 -27.60
N THR A 50 -24.63 -3.12 -28.85
CA THR A 50 -24.49 -4.48 -29.41
C THR A 50 -23.39 -5.27 -28.70
N LEU A 51 -22.22 -4.65 -28.47
CA LEU A 51 -21.11 -5.29 -27.77
C LEU A 51 -21.43 -5.58 -26.30
N HIS A 52 -22.19 -4.73 -25.62
CA HIS A 52 -22.71 -5.02 -24.27
C HIS A 52 -23.65 -6.24 -24.26
N ARG A 53 -24.51 -6.39 -25.28
CA ARG A 53 -25.37 -7.59 -25.41
C ARG A 53 -24.55 -8.85 -25.65
N LEU A 54 -23.64 -8.82 -26.63
CA LEU A 54 -22.78 -9.97 -26.95
C LEU A 54 -21.92 -10.44 -25.75
N LEU A 55 -21.42 -9.51 -24.92
CA LEU A 55 -20.67 -9.85 -23.70
C LEU A 55 -21.57 -10.41 -22.59
N ALA A 56 -22.83 -9.94 -22.47
CA ALA A 56 -23.80 -10.46 -21.51
C ALA A 56 -24.32 -11.86 -21.90
N ASP A 57 -24.51 -12.10 -23.21
CA ASP A 57 -24.98 -13.37 -23.76
C ASP A 57 -23.85 -14.42 -23.93
N HIS A 58 -22.65 -14.13 -23.43
CA HIS A 58 -21.43 -14.94 -23.59
C HIS A 58 -21.06 -15.28 -25.06
N ASN A 59 -21.48 -14.44 -26.01
CA ASN A 59 -21.17 -14.56 -27.45
C ASN A 59 -19.96 -13.72 -27.88
N ALA A 60 -19.46 -12.86 -27.00
CA ALA A 60 -18.19 -12.16 -27.12
C ALA A 60 -17.34 -12.35 -25.85
N GLU A 61 -16.03 -12.24 -25.99
CA GLU A 61 -15.10 -12.17 -24.87
C GLU A 61 -13.96 -11.18 -25.20
N TYR A 62 -13.55 -10.40 -24.20
CA TYR A 62 -12.36 -9.56 -24.27
C TYR A 62 -11.37 -9.98 -23.20
N ARG A 63 -10.14 -10.30 -23.60
CA ARG A 63 -9.08 -10.73 -22.68
C ARG A 63 -7.85 -9.84 -22.83
N LEU A 64 -7.38 -9.26 -21.73
CA LEU A 64 -6.07 -8.61 -21.63
C LEU A 64 -5.01 -9.64 -21.25
N ARG A 65 -4.48 -10.34 -22.26
CA ARG A 65 -3.42 -11.34 -22.05
C ARG A 65 -2.08 -10.63 -21.77
N VAL A 66 -1.36 -11.13 -20.77
CA VAL A 66 0.04 -10.81 -20.53
C VAL A 66 0.89 -11.93 -21.13
N GLU A 67 1.65 -11.63 -22.18
CA GLU A 67 2.63 -12.58 -22.74
C GLU A 67 3.96 -12.54 -21.97
N ASN A 68 4.84 -13.51 -22.22
CA ASN A 68 6.11 -13.73 -21.50
C ASN A 68 7.06 -12.51 -21.44
N SER A 69 6.90 -11.54 -22.34
CA SER A 69 7.64 -10.27 -22.35
C SER A 69 6.98 -9.16 -21.52
N HIS A 70 6.00 -9.50 -20.67
CA HIS A 70 5.12 -8.57 -19.96
C HIS A 70 4.45 -7.53 -20.87
N ILE A 71 3.95 -7.92 -22.05
CA ILE A 71 3.19 -7.01 -22.92
C ILE A 71 1.68 -7.33 -22.83
N LEU A 72 0.87 -6.31 -22.58
CA LEU A 72 -0.58 -6.37 -22.68
C LEU A 72 -1.01 -6.48 -24.15
N ARG A 73 -1.53 -7.65 -24.51
CA ARG A 73 -2.24 -7.84 -25.77
C ARG A 73 -3.74 -7.94 -25.50
N PRO A 74 -4.52 -6.89 -25.79
CA PRO A 74 -5.97 -7.01 -25.83
C PRO A 74 -6.37 -7.97 -26.95
N LYS A 75 -7.39 -8.77 -26.72
CA LYS A 75 -7.98 -9.65 -27.74
C LYS A 75 -9.50 -9.65 -27.60
N LEU A 76 -10.19 -9.15 -28.62
CA LEU A 76 -11.64 -9.30 -28.78
C LEU A 76 -11.92 -10.53 -29.66
N VAL A 77 -12.80 -11.40 -29.17
CA VAL A 77 -13.16 -12.66 -29.85
C VAL A 77 -14.68 -12.85 -29.81
N VAL A 78 -15.30 -13.19 -30.94
CA VAL A 78 -16.78 -13.23 -31.09
C VAL A 78 -17.24 -14.49 -31.84
N ARG A 79 -18.44 -14.98 -31.53
CA ARG A 79 -19.05 -16.17 -32.12
C ARG A 79 -19.93 -15.83 -33.34
N PRO A 80 -19.90 -16.57 -34.47
CA PRO A 80 -20.34 -16.07 -35.78
C PRO A 80 -21.86 -16.13 -35.95
N SER A 81 -22.49 -17.05 -35.22
CA SER A 81 -23.94 -17.19 -35.08
C SER A 81 -24.60 -15.96 -34.47
N ALA A 82 -23.85 -15.09 -33.77
CA ALA A 82 -24.34 -13.82 -33.28
C ALA A 82 -24.05 -12.67 -34.29
N SER A 83 -22.84 -12.60 -34.85
CA SER A 83 -22.44 -11.57 -35.83
C SER A 83 -23.38 -11.50 -37.05
N THR A 84 -23.86 -12.64 -37.52
CA THR A 84 -24.73 -12.73 -38.72
C THR A 84 -26.12 -12.10 -38.50
N THR A 85 -26.58 -12.02 -37.26
CA THR A 85 -27.91 -11.50 -36.89
C THR A 85 -27.96 -9.96 -36.89
N CYS A 86 -26.84 -9.30 -36.59
CA CYS A 86 -26.76 -7.84 -36.55
C CYS A 86 -26.74 -7.18 -37.95
N LEU A 87 -26.26 -7.88 -38.98
CA LEU A 87 -26.10 -7.34 -40.34
C LEU A 87 -27.37 -7.42 -41.22
N ARG A 88 -28.55 -7.77 -40.65
CA ARG A 88 -29.79 -8.00 -41.41
C ARG A 88 -30.94 -7.04 -41.12
N PHE A 89 -30.78 -6.10 -40.19
CA PHE A 89 -31.72 -5.00 -39.99
C PHE A 89 -31.06 -3.67 -40.38
N ASP A 90 -31.37 -3.22 -41.61
CA ASP A 90 -31.39 -1.82 -42.11
C ASP A 90 -30.96 -1.67 -43.60
N ALA A 91 -31.57 -2.42 -44.53
CA ALA A 91 -31.66 -2.04 -45.95
C ALA A 91 -32.61 -2.92 -46.80
N LEU A 92 -33.89 -2.57 -46.92
CA LEU A 92 -34.62 -2.61 -48.20
C LEU A 92 -35.94 -1.81 -48.14
N PRO A 93 -36.17 -0.81 -49.03
CA PRO A 93 -37.47 -0.17 -49.20
C PRO A 93 -38.37 -0.94 -50.20
N ASN A 94 -39.69 -0.82 -50.05
CA ASN A 94 -40.69 -1.48 -50.89
C ASN A 94 -40.72 -0.96 -52.35
N LEU A 95 -40.96 -1.87 -53.32
CA LEU A 95 -41.55 -1.58 -54.63
C LEU A 95 -42.13 -2.87 -55.28
N LEU A 96 -43.47 -2.95 -55.36
CA LEU A 96 -44.33 -3.35 -56.50
C LEU A 96 -43.90 -4.49 -57.49
N THR A 97 -44.76 -5.44 -57.93
CA THR A 97 -46.12 -5.91 -57.53
C THR A 97 -46.48 -7.26 -58.21
N GLU A 98 -47.56 -7.90 -57.73
CA GLU A 98 -48.50 -8.82 -58.45
C GLU A 98 -48.06 -10.21 -58.96
N GLY A 99 -48.96 -11.22 -58.81
CA GLY A 99 -48.76 -12.59 -59.32
C GLY A 99 -49.52 -13.73 -58.60
N GLU A 100 -50.86 -13.67 -58.50
CA GLU A 100 -51.73 -14.82 -58.11
C GLU A 100 -52.21 -15.63 -59.35
N PRO A 101 -52.82 -16.84 -59.25
CA PRO A 101 -53.49 -17.46 -58.09
C PRO A 101 -53.14 -18.95 -57.78
N ALA A 102 -53.84 -19.50 -56.78
CA ALA A 102 -53.80 -20.88 -56.26
C ALA A 102 -54.84 -21.83 -56.99
N PRO A 103 -55.25 -23.06 -56.54
CA PRO A 103 -55.02 -23.73 -55.24
C PRO A 103 -54.87 -25.29 -55.17
N ALA A 104 -54.60 -25.77 -53.93
CA ALA A 104 -55.06 -27.02 -53.27
C ALA A 104 -54.57 -28.43 -53.70
N SER A 105 -53.91 -29.15 -52.78
CA SER A 105 -54.51 -30.29 -52.03
C SER A 105 -53.54 -30.98 -51.03
N GLU A 106 -54.09 -31.57 -49.96
CA GLU A 106 -53.46 -32.56 -49.04
C GLU A 106 -54.36 -33.85 -49.05
N PRO A 107 -54.21 -34.91 -48.19
CA PRO A 107 -53.13 -35.31 -47.25
C PRO A 107 -52.78 -36.85 -47.22
N THR A 108 -51.89 -37.26 -46.29
CA THR A 108 -51.87 -38.54 -45.51
C THR A 108 -51.71 -39.97 -46.12
N THR A 109 -50.53 -40.60 -45.86
CA THR A 109 -50.26 -41.97 -45.25
C THR A 109 -50.91 -43.29 -45.77
N PRO A 110 -50.49 -44.53 -45.34
CA PRO A 110 -49.27 -45.00 -44.59
C PRO A 110 -48.58 -46.32 -45.10
N ALA A 111 -47.48 -46.70 -44.42
CA ALA A 111 -47.00 -48.09 -44.12
C ALA A 111 -46.38 -49.00 -45.23
N GLY A 112 -45.50 -49.97 -44.84
CA GLY A 112 -45.15 -51.10 -45.73
C GLY A 112 -43.79 -51.85 -45.69
N ALA A 113 -43.09 -52.00 -44.55
CA ALA A 113 -42.09 -53.06 -44.23
C ALA A 113 -41.09 -53.69 -45.26
N LEU A 114 -39.79 -53.62 -44.92
CA LEU A 114 -38.77 -54.72 -44.90
C LEU A 114 -38.36 -55.53 -46.16
N ALA A 115 -37.15 -55.25 -46.68
CA ALA A 115 -36.11 -56.20 -47.15
C ALA A 115 -34.75 -55.42 -47.21
N ILE A 116 -33.64 -55.82 -46.59
CA ILE A 116 -32.76 -57.01 -46.75
C ILE A 116 -31.96 -56.99 -48.07
N ALA A 117 -30.63 -57.18 -47.97
CA ALA A 117 -29.60 -57.09 -49.02
C ALA A 117 -28.51 -58.19 -48.76
N PRO A 118 -27.33 -58.20 -49.41
CA PRO A 118 -26.97 -57.82 -50.78
C PRO A 118 -26.88 -59.14 -51.59
N PRO A 119 -25.75 -59.70 -52.14
CA PRO A 119 -24.43 -59.18 -52.58
C PRO A 119 -24.50 -58.72 -54.06
N ASP A 120 -23.45 -58.50 -54.88
CA ASP A 120 -21.98 -58.60 -54.78
C ASP A 120 -21.37 -57.44 -55.66
N SER A 121 -20.10 -57.28 -56.07
CA SER A 121 -18.90 -58.15 -56.17
C SER A 121 -17.59 -57.35 -56.13
N SER A 122 -16.45 -58.05 -56.28
CA SER A 122 -15.06 -57.56 -56.16
C SER A 122 -14.29 -57.67 -57.51
N PRO A 123 -12.96 -57.43 -57.62
CA PRO A 123 -11.95 -56.92 -56.65
C PRO A 123 -10.99 -55.83 -57.21
N PHE A 124 -10.10 -55.28 -56.35
CA PHE A 124 -8.62 -55.39 -56.47
C PHE A 124 -7.88 -54.72 -55.29
N VAL A 125 -6.60 -55.07 -55.10
CA VAL A 125 -5.70 -54.75 -53.97
C VAL A 125 -4.23 -54.81 -54.48
N PRO A 126 -3.16 -54.45 -53.73
CA PRO A 126 -3.07 -53.77 -52.42
C PRO A 126 -2.04 -52.60 -52.37
N LEU A 127 -2.02 -51.85 -51.24
CA LEU A 127 -0.73 -51.50 -50.61
C LEU A 127 -0.87 -51.28 -49.09
N GLU A 128 -0.05 -52.00 -48.33
CA GLU A 128 0.22 -51.83 -46.89
C GLU A 128 1.28 -50.73 -46.66
N ASN A 129 1.55 -50.17 -45.48
CA ASN A 129 0.91 -50.12 -44.16
C ASN A 129 1.51 -48.89 -43.44
N LEU A 130 0.80 -48.26 -42.47
CA LEU A 130 1.36 -47.67 -41.24
C LEU A 130 0.31 -46.90 -40.42
N THR A 131 -0.34 -47.63 -39.50
CA THR A 131 -0.75 -47.18 -38.15
C THR A 131 -1.12 -45.70 -37.93
N SER A 132 -2.41 -45.38 -37.98
CA SER A 132 -2.98 -44.19 -37.35
C SER A 132 -3.93 -44.58 -36.21
N SER A 133 -3.45 -44.52 -34.96
CA SER A 133 -4.31 -44.67 -33.78
C SER A 133 -5.30 -43.49 -33.67
N PRO A 134 -6.56 -43.72 -33.25
CA PRO A 134 -7.59 -42.69 -33.28
C PRO A 134 -7.32 -41.60 -32.23
N LYS A 135 -7.16 -40.35 -32.67
CA LYS A 135 -7.23 -39.19 -31.78
C LYS A 135 -8.65 -39.04 -31.23
N THR A 136 -8.77 -38.98 -29.91
CA THR A 136 -10.02 -38.72 -29.20
C THR A 136 -10.55 -37.31 -29.48
N LEU A 137 -11.70 -37.21 -30.15
CA LEU A 137 -12.94 -36.47 -29.78
C LEU A 137 -12.90 -35.03 -29.18
N ALA A 138 -11.73 -34.39 -29.05
CA ALA A 138 -11.55 -33.08 -28.42
C ALA A 138 -11.36 -31.93 -29.43
N GLU A 139 -10.92 -32.23 -30.66
CA GLU A 139 -10.61 -31.24 -31.70
C GLU A 139 -11.87 -30.68 -32.41
N ALA A 140 -13.09 -31.02 -31.94
CA ALA A 140 -14.37 -30.75 -32.60
C ALA A 140 -15.19 -29.57 -32.05
N GLN A 141 -14.70 -28.82 -31.05
CA GLN A 141 -15.46 -27.72 -30.42
C GLN A 141 -14.87 -26.31 -30.61
N ASP A 142 -13.66 -26.17 -31.18
CA ASP A 142 -12.99 -24.87 -31.33
C ASP A 142 -13.37 -24.13 -32.65
N ALA A 143 -14.15 -24.78 -33.51
CA ALA A 143 -14.62 -24.25 -34.78
C ALA A 143 -15.74 -23.19 -34.60
N GLY A 144 -15.37 -21.97 -34.22
CA GLY A 144 -16.31 -20.85 -34.25
C GLY A 144 -15.81 -19.50 -33.72
N TRP A 145 -14.77 -19.43 -32.90
CA TRP A 145 -14.35 -18.15 -32.32
C TRP A 145 -13.54 -17.31 -33.31
N VAL A 146 -14.09 -16.16 -33.72
CA VAL A 146 -13.47 -15.23 -34.68
C VAL A 146 -12.74 -14.11 -33.94
N ASP A 147 -11.47 -13.96 -34.23
CA ASP A 147 -10.64 -12.85 -33.74
C ASP A 147 -10.96 -11.55 -34.47
N ILE A 148 -11.25 -10.49 -33.73
CA ILE A 148 -11.47 -9.15 -34.28
C ILE A 148 -10.20 -8.33 -34.01
N PRO A 149 -9.37 -8.05 -35.03
CA PRO A 149 -8.20 -7.21 -34.86
C PRO A 149 -8.63 -5.77 -34.61
N LEU A 150 -8.32 -5.27 -33.43
CA LEU A 150 -8.37 -3.86 -33.07
C LEU A 150 -6.92 -3.37 -32.94
N ASN A 151 -6.60 -2.25 -33.60
CA ASN A 151 -5.26 -1.67 -33.61
C ASN A 151 -5.16 -0.49 -32.63
N SER A 152 -6.23 0.30 -32.49
CA SER A 152 -6.24 1.47 -31.61
C SER A 152 -6.21 1.12 -30.12
N ASP A 153 -6.71 -0.06 -29.72
CA ASP A 153 -6.70 -0.50 -28.31
C ASP A 153 -5.36 -1.15 -27.93
N ALA A 154 -4.76 -1.93 -28.82
CA ALA A 154 -3.37 -2.38 -28.71
C ALA A 154 -2.41 -1.19 -28.54
N GLN A 155 -2.59 -0.11 -29.31
CA GLN A 155 -1.84 1.14 -29.13
C GLN A 155 -2.14 1.82 -27.78
N PHE A 156 -3.41 1.86 -27.36
CA PHE A 156 -3.83 2.43 -26.07
C PHE A 156 -3.21 1.68 -24.87
N PHE A 157 -3.24 0.35 -24.86
CA PHE A 157 -2.70 -0.46 -23.77
C PHE A 157 -1.18 -0.53 -23.77
N ASN A 158 -0.52 -0.54 -24.93
CA ASN A 158 0.94 -0.45 -25.02
C ASN A 158 1.47 0.86 -24.41
N ILE A 159 0.87 2.00 -24.76
CA ILE A 159 1.21 3.30 -24.16
C ILE A 159 0.91 3.29 -22.67
N LEU A 160 -0.33 2.99 -22.25
CA LEU A 160 -0.72 3.00 -20.84
C LEU A 160 0.13 2.04 -19.97
N GLN A 161 0.57 0.92 -20.53
CA GLN A 161 1.47 0.01 -19.86
C GLN A 161 2.88 0.58 -19.73
N THR A 162 3.43 1.14 -20.81
CA THR A 162 4.75 1.79 -20.81
C THR A 162 4.77 2.91 -19.78
N ASP A 163 3.76 3.78 -19.78
CA ASP A 163 3.60 4.86 -18.79
C ASP A 163 3.59 4.33 -17.35
N VAL A 164 2.88 3.21 -17.09
CA VAL A 164 2.79 2.59 -15.76
C VAL A 164 4.11 1.96 -15.32
N VAL A 165 4.85 1.31 -16.23
CA VAL A 165 6.19 0.75 -15.95
C VAL A 165 7.22 1.85 -15.74
N GLU A 166 7.18 2.93 -16.52
CA GLU A 166 8.04 4.09 -16.31
C GLU A 166 7.77 4.80 -14.98
N LEU A 167 6.49 4.93 -14.58
CA LEU A 167 6.09 5.44 -13.27
C LEU A 167 6.55 4.53 -12.13
N ASP A 168 6.53 3.20 -12.31
CA ASP A 168 7.02 2.24 -11.32
C ASP A 168 8.56 2.30 -11.16
N SER A 169 9.29 2.49 -12.27
CA SER A 169 10.73 2.73 -12.26
C SER A 169 11.09 4.04 -11.52
N LEU A 170 10.33 5.12 -11.76
CA LEU A 170 10.48 6.39 -11.08
C LEU A 170 10.14 6.25 -9.59
N GLN A 171 9.05 5.56 -9.26
CA GLN A 171 8.68 5.24 -7.88
C GLN A 171 9.79 4.52 -7.12
N THR A 172 10.41 3.52 -7.75
CA THR A 172 11.52 2.75 -7.16
C THR A 172 12.76 3.62 -6.95
N GLN A 173 13.12 4.46 -7.92
CA GLN A 173 14.24 5.41 -7.82
C GLN A 173 14.03 6.44 -6.70
N GLU A 174 12.86 7.08 -6.65
CA GLU A 174 12.52 8.09 -5.64
C GLU A 174 12.42 7.47 -4.23
N ARG A 175 11.91 6.23 -4.12
CA ARG A 175 11.93 5.46 -2.86
C ARG A 175 13.34 5.22 -2.35
N GLN A 176 14.26 4.79 -3.23
CA GLN A 176 15.64 4.54 -2.83
C GLN A 176 16.33 5.84 -2.37
N SER A 177 16.20 6.92 -3.16
CA SER A 177 16.70 8.25 -2.82
C SER A 177 16.21 8.75 -1.45
N MET A 178 14.90 8.64 -1.17
CA MET A 178 14.33 9.01 0.13
C MET A 178 14.77 8.08 1.27
N ASN A 179 14.91 6.77 1.03
CA ASN A 179 15.43 5.84 2.03
C ASN A 179 16.87 6.17 2.43
N ASP A 180 17.75 6.47 1.48
CA ASP A 180 19.14 6.85 1.74
C ASP A 180 19.22 8.19 2.49
N GLY A 181 18.38 9.17 2.13
CA GLY A 181 18.22 10.42 2.88
C GLY A 181 17.76 10.21 4.33
N ILE A 182 16.83 9.28 4.57
CA ILE A 182 16.35 8.89 5.90
C ILE A 182 17.45 8.19 6.71
N GLN A 183 18.23 7.30 6.10
CA GLN A 183 19.38 6.65 6.74
C GLN A 183 20.42 7.68 7.18
N LEU A 184 20.78 8.62 6.30
CA LEU A 184 21.76 9.68 6.61
C LEU A 184 21.28 10.59 7.73
N LEU A 185 20.01 11.01 7.69
CA LEU A 185 19.41 11.85 8.73
C LEU A 185 19.28 11.12 10.07
N GLY A 186 18.90 9.85 10.07
CA GLY A 186 18.82 9.01 11.27
C GLY A 186 20.18 8.87 11.97
N ASN A 187 21.23 8.61 11.19
CA ASN A 187 22.62 8.57 11.67
C ASN A 187 23.15 9.95 12.12
N GLU A 188 22.62 11.05 11.59
CA GLU A 188 22.91 12.40 12.10
C GLU A 188 22.22 12.68 13.44
N ILE A 189 20.89 12.50 13.52
CA ILE A 189 20.11 12.75 14.73
C ILE A 189 20.60 11.84 15.87
N ALA A 190 20.96 10.58 15.59
CA ALA A 190 21.60 9.70 16.56
C ALA A 190 22.88 10.32 17.18
N ARG A 191 23.74 10.97 16.38
CA ARG A 191 25.00 11.63 16.85
C ARG A 191 24.77 12.95 17.59
N LEU A 192 23.63 13.62 17.35
CA LEU A 192 23.21 14.87 18.02
C LEU A 192 22.47 14.59 19.34
N ALA A 193 21.63 13.55 19.36
CA ALA A 193 20.92 13.07 20.54
C ALA A 193 21.88 12.37 21.53
N ARG A 194 22.89 11.62 21.05
CA ARG A 194 23.78 10.80 21.89
C ARG A 194 24.35 11.58 23.09
N PRO A 195 24.05 11.16 24.34
CA PRO A 195 24.62 11.77 25.55
C PRO A 195 26.13 11.52 25.58
N ARG A 196 26.90 12.60 25.40
CA ARG A 196 28.37 12.61 25.47
C ARG A 196 28.79 12.73 26.94
N LYS A 197 29.75 11.92 27.40
CA LYS A 197 30.39 12.14 28.70
C LYS A 197 31.45 13.23 28.54
N GLY A 198 31.19 14.41 29.10
CA GLY A 198 32.22 15.41 29.37
C GLY A 198 32.62 15.35 30.85
N VAL A 199 33.87 15.69 31.17
CA VAL A 199 34.37 15.77 32.56
C VAL A 199 33.70 16.93 33.32
N ILE A 200 33.14 17.90 32.60
CA ILE A 200 32.38 19.04 33.11
C ILE A 200 30.92 18.92 32.60
N GLN A 201 29.94 19.36 33.40
CA GLN A 201 28.48 19.16 33.22
C GLN A 201 27.84 19.71 31.91
N PHE A 202 28.62 20.29 30.99
CA PHE A 202 28.10 21.01 29.80
C PHE A 202 28.28 20.25 28.47
N ALA A 203 28.13 18.93 28.49
CA ALA A 203 27.94 18.14 27.27
C ALA A 203 26.63 18.53 26.57
N LYS A 204 26.69 19.47 25.62
CA LYS A 204 25.54 19.93 24.84
C LYS A 204 24.99 18.80 23.96
N SER A 205 23.97 18.11 24.45
CA SER A 205 23.05 17.25 23.68
C SER A 205 21.64 17.83 23.73
N ASP A 206 20.93 17.64 22.62
CA ASP A 206 19.53 18.03 22.40
C ASP A 206 18.55 16.86 22.51
N LEU A 207 18.97 15.72 23.09
CA LEU A 207 18.19 14.48 23.25
C LEU A 207 16.70 14.69 23.58
N TYR A 208 16.41 15.47 24.64
CA TYR A 208 15.05 15.75 25.07
C TYR A 208 14.24 16.54 24.03
N ARG A 209 14.85 17.48 23.29
CA ARG A 209 14.16 18.24 22.24
C ARG A 209 13.80 17.31 21.08
N TRP A 210 14.69 16.39 20.72
CA TRP A 210 14.42 15.39 19.71
C TRP A 210 13.31 14.41 20.14
N ARG A 211 13.23 14.03 21.43
CA ARG A 211 12.05 13.31 21.96
C ARG A 211 10.77 14.14 21.81
N GLU A 212 10.75 15.37 22.32
CA GLU A 212 9.59 16.29 22.24
C GLU A 212 9.10 16.50 20.78
N ILE A 213 10.01 16.55 19.80
CA ILE A 213 9.71 16.64 18.36
C ILE A 213 9.17 15.31 17.81
N PHE A 214 9.75 14.17 18.18
CA PHE A 214 9.30 12.86 17.70
C PHE A 214 7.97 12.41 18.31
N GLU A 215 7.68 12.77 19.56
CA GLU A 215 6.37 12.62 20.20
C GLU A 215 5.30 13.41 19.42
N LEU A 216 5.58 14.67 19.08
CA LEU A 216 4.70 15.50 18.24
C LEU A 216 4.51 14.92 16.83
N TYR A 217 5.58 14.40 16.21
CA TYR A 217 5.51 13.81 14.87
C TYR A 217 4.66 12.53 14.83
N LEU A 218 4.81 11.66 15.85
CA LEU A 218 3.98 10.47 16.03
C LEU A 218 2.51 10.84 16.29
N ALA A 219 2.26 11.85 17.14
CA ALA A 219 0.92 12.36 17.41
C ALA A 219 0.24 13.00 16.19
N ALA A 220 1.01 13.63 15.30
CA ALA A 220 0.49 14.24 14.05
C ALA A 220 -0.10 13.20 13.08
N GLN A 221 0.35 11.94 13.13
CA GLN A 221 -0.16 10.84 12.32
C GLN A 221 -0.31 11.22 10.82
N ILE A 222 0.76 11.79 10.25
CA ILE A 222 0.69 12.63 9.04
C ILE A 222 0.12 11.88 7.83
N PHE A 223 0.68 10.71 7.50
CA PHE A 223 0.30 9.95 6.31
C PHE A 223 -0.67 8.79 6.59
N PHE A 224 -0.71 8.29 7.84
CA PHE A 224 -1.53 7.16 8.26
C PHE A 224 -2.24 7.48 9.55
N SER A 225 -3.52 7.14 9.61
CA SER A 225 -4.38 7.31 10.78
C SER A 225 -4.55 5.98 11.50
N THR A 226 -4.31 5.96 12.82
CA THR A 226 -4.57 4.80 13.70
C THR A 226 -5.89 4.92 14.46
N ALA A 227 -6.70 5.94 14.14
CA ALA A 227 -8.02 6.11 14.76
C ALA A 227 -9.00 5.04 14.26
N GLU A 228 -9.72 4.40 15.18
CA GLU A 228 -10.64 3.28 14.89
C GLU A 228 -11.67 3.63 13.80
N THR A 229 -12.24 4.84 13.86
CA THR A 229 -13.25 5.35 12.91
C THR A 229 -12.68 5.76 11.54
N ALA A 230 -11.35 5.82 11.40
CA ALA A 230 -10.67 6.34 10.22
C ALA A 230 -9.30 5.66 10.01
N THR A 231 -9.22 4.35 10.15
CA THR A 231 -7.97 3.59 10.00
C THR A 231 -7.56 3.50 8.53
N GLY A 232 -6.30 3.85 8.23
CA GLY A 232 -5.73 3.72 6.88
C GLY A 232 -4.89 4.91 6.39
N PRO A 233 -4.50 4.91 5.09
CA PRO A 233 -3.80 6.04 4.47
C PRO A 233 -4.70 7.29 4.41
N ARG A 234 -4.10 8.46 4.68
CA ARG A 234 -4.77 9.76 4.49
C ARG A 234 -4.65 10.23 3.04
N ASP A 235 -5.67 10.96 2.56
CA ASP A 235 -5.63 11.77 1.34
C ASP A 235 -4.56 12.87 1.47
N SER A 236 -3.90 13.26 0.36
CA SER A 236 -2.77 14.20 0.37
C SER A 236 -3.10 15.56 1.00
N GLU A 237 -4.33 16.06 0.88
CA GLU A 237 -4.76 17.31 1.52
C GLU A 237 -4.95 17.17 3.04
N LYS A 238 -5.30 15.97 3.51
CA LYS A 238 -5.32 15.66 4.96
C LYS A 238 -3.91 15.51 5.52
N ALA A 239 -3.00 14.87 4.78
CA ALA A 239 -1.60 14.76 5.16
C ALA A 239 -0.90 16.13 5.22
N ARG A 240 -1.16 17.01 4.23
CA ARG A 240 -0.68 18.40 4.23
C ARG A 240 -1.12 19.15 5.50
N LYS A 241 -2.38 19.04 5.89
CA LYS A 241 -2.91 19.66 7.13
C LYS A 241 -2.22 19.17 8.40
N GLN A 242 -1.91 17.87 8.50
CA GLN A 242 -1.17 17.34 9.65
C GLN A 242 0.30 17.76 9.66
N LEU A 243 0.95 17.89 8.50
CA LEU A 243 2.31 18.42 8.40
C LEU A 243 2.39 19.91 8.78
N VAL A 244 1.34 20.69 8.50
CA VAL A 244 1.22 22.08 9.00
C VAL A 244 1.01 22.08 10.53
N TRP A 245 0.05 21.30 11.05
CA TRP A 245 -0.20 21.20 12.50
C TRP A 245 1.06 20.82 13.30
N PHE A 246 1.86 19.88 12.79
CA PHE A 246 3.15 19.50 13.37
C PHE A 246 4.13 20.67 13.48
N GLN A 247 4.27 21.46 12.40
CA GLN A 247 5.14 22.65 12.38
C GLN A 247 4.62 23.74 13.33
N ASP A 248 3.30 23.93 13.42
CA ASP A 248 2.66 24.87 14.34
C ASP A 248 2.93 24.48 15.80
N GLU A 249 2.79 23.20 16.17
CA GLU A 249 3.07 22.72 17.53
C GLU A 249 4.55 22.83 17.93
N VAL A 250 5.47 22.48 17.02
CA VAL A 250 6.91 22.66 17.23
C VAL A 250 7.25 24.15 17.44
N SER A 251 6.57 25.04 16.71
CA SER A 251 6.74 26.50 16.79
C SER A 251 6.15 27.09 18.07
N LYS A 252 4.92 26.72 18.45
CA LYS A 252 4.27 27.12 19.73
C LYS A 252 5.12 26.74 20.94
N ARG A 253 5.70 25.54 20.93
CA ARG A 253 6.62 25.06 21.98
C ARG A 253 8.03 25.68 21.88
N GLN A 254 8.32 26.46 20.83
CA GLN A 254 9.60 27.12 20.57
C GLN A 254 10.80 26.15 20.56
N LEU A 255 10.62 24.89 20.14
CA LEU A 255 11.64 23.85 20.31
C LEU A 255 12.92 24.17 19.52
N LEU A 256 12.77 24.80 18.35
CA LEU A 256 13.87 25.21 17.47
C LEU A 256 14.79 26.26 18.13
N GLN A 257 14.21 27.19 18.89
CA GLN A 257 14.95 28.20 19.67
C GLN A 257 15.63 27.60 20.90
N LYS A 258 15.21 26.39 21.33
CA LYS A 258 15.67 25.68 22.53
C LYS A 258 16.72 24.60 22.22
N PHE A 259 17.17 24.50 20.97
CA PHE A 259 18.33 23.68 20.56
C PHE A 259 19.65 24.31 21.02
N LYS A 260 20.60 23.47 21.46
CA LYS A 260 21.94 23.86 21.89
C LYS A 260 22.98 23.73 20.79
N LEU A 261 22.67 22.98 19.73
CA LEU A 261 23.55 22.71 18.58
C LEU A 261 22.90 23.25 17.30
N LYS A 262 23.63 24.06 16.52
CA LYS A 262 23.15 24.55 15.21
C LYS A 262 22.79 23.39 14.27
N ALA A 263 23.58 22.31 14.29
CA ALA A 263 23.33 21.10 13.54
C ALA A 263 21.98 20.42 13.87
N SER A 264 21.42 20.60 15.08
CA SER A 264 20.07 20.12 15.40
C SER A 264 18.99 20.89 14.61
N ALA A 265 19.16 22.20 14.43
CA ALA A 265 18.26 22.99 13.60
C ALA A 265 18.40 22.63 12.11
N GLU A 266 19.62 22.45 11.61
CA GLU A 266 19.89 22.05 10.23
C GLU A 266 19.36 20.64 9.90
N ALA A 267 19.48 19.70 10.84
CA ALA A 267 18.87 18.36 10.72
C ALA A 267 17.33 18.41 10.78
N TYR A 268 16.75 19.32 11.58
CA TYR A 268 15.29 19.54 11.59
C TYR A 268 14.78 20.13 10.26
N THR A 269 15.53 21.05 9.64
CA THR A 269 15.21 21.54 8.29
C THR A 269 15.21 20.39 7.28
N ARG A 270 16.26 19.53 7.27
CA ARG A 270 16.30 18.32 6.44
C ARG A 270 15.14 17.36 6.71
N PHE A 271 14.70 17.23 7.97
CA PHE A 271 13.53 16.43 8.33
C PHE A 271 12.23 16.97 7.72
N LEU A 272 12.03 18.29 7.72
CA LEU A 272 10.89 18.91 7.05
C LEU A 272 10.98 18.80 5.52
N GLU A 273 12.16 18.96 4.93
CA GLU A 273 12.39 18.80 3.49
C GLU A 273 12.07 17.38 3.00
N LEU A 274 12.48 16.34 3.75
CA LEU A 274 12.09 14.95 3.47
C LEU A 274 10.58 14.74 3.58
N ASN A 275 9.92 15.28 4.61
CA ASN A 275 8.46 15.16 4.77
C ASN A 275 7.68 15.91 3.67
N ALA A 276 8.16 17.08 3.23
CA ALA A 276 7.60 17.82 2.11
C ALA A 276 7.80 17.08 0.77
N THR A 277 8.96 16.47 0.57
CA THR A 277 9.26 15.63 -0.60
C THR A 277 8.38 14.39 -0.65
N LEU A 278 8.21 13.72 0.49
CA LEU A 278 7.30 12.58 0.64
C LEU A 278 5.84 12.97 0.34
N LEU A 279 5.40 14.14 0.80
CA LEU A 279 4.07 14.68 0.52
C LEU A 279 3.87 15.00 -0.98
N LYS A 280 4.86 15.60 -1.65
CA LYS A 280 4.86 15.79 -3.11
C LYS A 280 4.78 14.46 -3.84
N ASN A 281 5.61 13.48 -3.47
CA ASN A 281 5.61 12.17 -4.09
C ASN A 281 4.26 11.46 -3.92
N PHE A 282 3.72 11.47 -2.70
CA PHE A 282 2.41 10.88 -2.40
C PHE A 282 1.27 11.53 -3.19
N LYS A 283 1.24 12.86 -3.33
CA LYS A 283 0.26 13.56 -4.14
C LYS A 283 0.39 13.28 -5.64
N PHE A 284 1.63 13.20 -6.16
CA PHE A 284 1.89 12.80 -7.53
C PHE A 284 1.39 11.37 -7.83
N GLN A 285 1.53 10.44 -6.88
CA GLN A 285 0.93 9.10 -6.98
C GLN A 285 -0.60 9.14 -6.98
N GLU A 286 -1.22 9.89 -6.07
CA GLU A 286 -2.67 10.05 -5.98
C GLU A 286 -3.26 10.62 -7.29
N LEU A 287 -2.61 11.62 -7.88
CA LEU A 287 -2.97 12.20 -9.18
C LEU A 287 -2.88 11.16 -10.32
N ASN A 288 -1.75 10.47 -10.47
CA ASN A 288 -1.54 9.51 -11.57
C ASN A 288 -2.40 8.24 -11.41
N ARG A 289 -2.53 7.68 -10.20
CA ARG A 289 -3.40 6.51 -9.91
C ARG A 289 -4.88 6.87 -10.12
N THR A 290 -5.26 8.12 -9.86
CA THR A 290 -6.57 8.68 -10.23
C THR A 290 -6.73 8.82 -11.75
N ALA A 291 -5.69 9.21 -12.49
CA ALA A 291 -5.70 9.30 -13.95
C ALA A 291 -5.87 7.92 -14.61
N VAL A 292 -5.09 6.90 -14.19
CA VAL A 292 -5.25 5.50 -14.62
C VAL A 292 -6.68 5.01 -14.32
N THR A 293 -7.15 5.20 -13.08
CA THR A 293 -8.52 4.79 -12.69
C THR A 293 -9.60 5.47 -13.53
N LYS A 294 -9.41 6.75 -13.93
CA LYS A 294 -10.38 7.51 -14.75
C LYS A 294 -10.28 7.23 -16.23
N ILE A 295 -9.12 6.82 -16.77
CA ILE A 295 -8.99 6.44 -18.18
C ILE A 295 -9.54 5.02 -18.40
N ILE A 296 -9.26 4.07 -17.50
CA ILE A 296 -9.86 2.72 -17.54
C ILE A 296 -11.38 2.79 -17.36
N LYS A 297 -11.90 3.53 -16.37
CA LYS A 297 -13.35 3.77 -16.25
C LYS A 297 -13.98 4.49 -17.46
N LYS A 298 -13.18 5.18 -18.28
CA LYS A 298 -13.64 5.78 -19.53
C LYS A 298 -13.61 4.76 -20.68
N PHE A 299 -12.60 3.91 -20.73
CA PHE A 299 -12.48 2.81 -21.69
C PHE A 299 -13.75 1.95 -21.65
N ASP A 300 -14.10 1.43 -20.47
CA ASP A 300 -15.31 0.62 -20.27
C ASP A 300 -16.58 1.38 -20.68
N LYS A 301 -16.72 2.66 -20.34
CA LYS A 301 -17.90 3.46 -20.70
C LYS A 301 -17.97 3.82 -22.21
N GLN A 302 -16.92 3.60 -22.99
CA GLN A 302 -16.93 3.89 -24.43
C GLN A 302 -16.82 2.63 -25.32
N THR A 303 -16.62 1.46 -24.72
CA THR A 303 -16.40 0.17 -25.41
C THR A 303 -17.19 -1.00 -24.84
N SER A 304 -17.72 -0.90 -23.62
CA SER A 304 -18.38 -1.99 -22.87
C SER A 304 -17.48 -3.19 -22.49
N LEU A 305 -16.18 -3.18 -22.82
CA LEU A 305 -15.24 -4.31 -22.75
C LEU A 305 -14.78 -4.75 -21.32
N GLY A 306 -15.33 -4.18 -20.25
CA GLY A 306 -15.15 -4.70 -18.87
C GLY A 306 -13.74 -4.60 -18.22
N VAL A 307 -12.80 -3.87 -18.82
CA VAL A 307 -11.36 -3.85 -18.50
C VAL A 307 -11.02 -3.48 -17.05
N LYS A 308 -11.87 -2.71 -16.35
CA LYS A 308 -11.68 -2.32 -14.94
C LYS A 308 -11.37 -3.49 -13.99
N THR A 309 -11.79 -4.71 -14.27
CA THR A 309 -11.53 -5.89 -13.43
C THR A 309 -10.30 -6.69 -13.86
N GLU A 310 -9.87 -6.57 -15.13
CA GLU A 310 -8.71 -7.29 -15.68
C GLU A 310 -7.41 -6.49 -15.51
N PHE A 311 -7.42 -5.20 -15.88
CA PHE A 311 -6.20 -4.37 -15.91
C PHE A 311 -5.45 -4.34 -14.56
N PRO A 312 -6.10 -4.22 -13.38
CA PRO A 312 -5.38 -4.28 -12.10
C PRO A 312 -4.77 -5.66 -11.80
N LYS A 313 -5.36 -6.75 -12.31
CA LYS A 313 -4.81 -8.12 -12.16
C LYS A 313 -3.60 -8.30 -13.07
N ALA A 314 -3.73 -7.92 -14.33
CA ALA A 314 -2.65 -8.01 -15.31
C ALA A 314 -1.43 -7.15 -14.90
N MET A 315 -1.67 -5.99 -14.28
CA MET A 315 -0.63 -5.10 -13.75
C MET A 315 -0.34 -5.30 -12.25
N SER A 316 -0.72 -6.43 -11.64
CA SER A 316 -0.45 -6.69 -10.21
C SER A 316 1.03 -6.83 -9.87
N SER A 317 1.91 -6.98 -10.87
CA SER A 317 3.37 -6.93 -10.71
C SER A 317 3.95 -5.52 -10.55
N ALA A 318 3.15 -4.45 -10.69
CA ALA A 318 3.59 -3.06 -10.55
C ALA A 318 3.21 -2.49 -9.16
N PRO A 319 4.18 -2.32 -8.23
CA PRO A 319 4.01 -1.60 -6.97
C PRO A 319 3.17 -0.31 -7.07
N PHE A 320 3.30 0.46 -8.15
CA PHE A 320 2.52 1.67 -8.43
C PHE A 320 1.00 1.47 -8.26
N ILE A 321 0.47 0.35 -8.75
CA ILE A 321 -0.98 0.08 -8.79
C ILE A 321 -1.49 -0.56 -7.50
N VAL A 322 -0.62 -1.24 -6.74
CA VAL A 322 -0.99 -2.01 -5.54
C VAL A 322 -0.58 -1.30 -4.24
N GLY A 323 0.70 -0.94 -4.11
CA GLY A 323 1.30 -0.42 -2.88
C GLY A 323 1.02 1.05 -2.57
N SER A 324 1.78 1.60 -1.63
CA SER A 324 1.84 3.04 -1.33
C SER A 324 3.20 3.35 -0.74
N ILE A 325 4.03 4.13 -1.44
CA ILE A 325 5.40 4.46 -0.98
C ILE A 325 5.38 5.14 0.38
N ALA A 326 4.36 5.95 0.67
CA ALA A 326 4.19 6.56 1.98
C ALA A 326 4.20 5.53 3.12
N LYS A 327 3.65 4.32 2.93
CA LYS A 327 3.65 3.29 3.99
C LYS A 327 5.07 2.81 4.28
N ASP A 328 5.79 2.45 3.22
CA ASP A 328 7.13 1.89 3.31
C ASP A 328 8.12 2.94 3.85
N ILE A 329 7.99 4.20 3.41
CA ILE A 329 8.83 5.30 3.88
C ILE A 329 8.47 5.76 5.30
N CYS A 330 7.19 5.75 5.70
CA CYS A 330 6.83 5.96 7.11
C CYS A 330 7.36 4.83 8.01
N SER A 331 7.36 3.58 7.54
CA SER A 331 8.01 2.47 8.23
C SER A 331 9.52 2.70 8.34
N GLN A 332 10.20 3.11 7.25
CA GLN A 332 11.63 3.39 7.26
C GLN A 332 11.97 4.56 8.19
N MET A 333 11.17 5.63 8.20
CA MET A 333 11.32 6.76 9.11
C MET A 333 11.18 6.34 10.59
N ALA A 334 10.22 5.48 10.90
CA ALA A 334 10.06 4.92 12.24
C ALA A 334 11.25 4.04 12.65
N CYS A 335 11.66 3.13 11.77
CA CYS A 335 12.78 2.21 11.99
C CYS A 335 14.14 2.92 12.08
N GLU A 336 14.39 4.00 11.33
CA GLU A 336 15.73 4.58 11.16
C GLU A 336 15.93 5.98 11.73
N VAL A 337 14.87 6.72 12.01
CA VAL A 337 14.96 8.06 12.62
C VAL A 337 14.38 8.03 14.03
N LEU A 338 13.16 7.50 14.21
CA LEU A 338 12.49 7.51 15.51
C LEU A 338 13.12 6.51 16.49
N SER A 339 13.43 5.28 16.06
CA SER A 339 14.04 4.25 16.93
C SER A 339 15.42 4.64 17.49
N ARG A 340 16.16 5.49 16.76
CA ARG A 340 17.53 5.91 17.11
C ARG A 340 17.58 6.84 18.32
N VAL A 341 16.43 7.37 18.75
CA VAL A 341 16.26 8.18 19.95
C VAL A 341 15.42 7.37 20.95
N PRO A 342 16.04 6.71 21.95
CA PRO A 342 15.34 5.83 22.88
C PRO A 342 14.21 6.56 23.61
N GLN A 343 13.00 6.00 23.60
CA GLN A 343 11.83 6.60 24.26
C GLN A 343 11.68 6.07 25.68
N ILE A 344 11.01 6.81 26.56
CA ILE A 344 10.91 6.40 27.98
C ILE A 344 10.03 5.17 28.19
N VAL A 345 8.98 5.02 27.36
CA VAL A 345 7.96 3.96 27.47
C VAL A 345 8.61 2.57 27.47
N ASP A 346 9.58 2.36 26.60
CA ASP A 346 10.34 1.10 26.41
C ASP A 346 11.07 0.62 27.69
N TYR A 347 11.25 1.51 28.67
CA TYR A 347 11.98 1.27 29.92
C TYR A 347 11.10 1.49 31.18
N THR A 348 9.77 1.47 31.05
CA THR A 348 8.84 1.64 32.17
C THR A 348 8.51 0.33 32.90
N CYS A 349 8.46 0.39 34.24
CA CYS A 349 8.00 -0.71 35.07
C CYS A 349 6.48 -0.75 35.11
N THR A 350 5.85 -1.81 34.63
CA THR A 350 4.37 -1.93 34.55
C THR A 350 3.66 -2.01 35.91
N ILE A 351 4.39 -2.14 37.02
CA ILE A 351 3.83 -2.09 38.38
C ILE A 351 3.71 -0.65 38.90
N CYS A 352 4.58 0.28 38.47
CA CYS A 352 4.61 1.65 38.98
C CYS A 352 4.65 2.74 37.90
N TYR A 353 4.42 2.39 36.63
CA TYR A 353 4.28 3.27 35.47
C TYR A 353 5.34 4.37 35.34
N SER A 354 6.56 4.07 35.77
CA SER A 354 7.71 4.96 35.79
C SER A 354 8.97 4.17 35.44
N ILE A 355 10.04 4.86 35.04
CA ILE A 355 11.27 4.23 34.56
C ILE A 355 11.81 3.17 35.53
N CYS A 356 12.27 2.04 35.00
CA CYS A 356 12.83 0.95 35.78
C CYS A 356 14.09 1.41 36.53
N TRP A 357 14.04 1.38 37.86
CA TRP A 357 15.23 1.60 38.69
C TRP A 357 15.72 0.28 39.28
N LEU A 358 17.00 -0.03 39.06
CA LEU A 358 17.60 -1.35 39.26
C LEU A 358 16.70 -2.43 38.61
N PRO A 359 16.70 -2.52 37.26
CA PRO A 359 15.80 -3.40 36.50
C PRO A 359 16.12 -4.86 36.81
N VAL A 360 15.16 -5.56 37.40
CA VAL A 360 15.19 -7.01 37.59
C VAL A 360 14.51 -7.65 36.39
N ARG A 361 15.23 -8.51 35.65
CA ARG A 361 14.68 -9.36 34.59
C ARG A 361 14.42 -10.75 35.16
N LEU A 362 13.15 -11.16 35.19
CA LEU A 362 12.74 -12.49 35.68
C LEU A 362 13.13 -13.60 34.70
N ASP A 363 13.08 -14.87 35.12
CA ASP A 363 13.28 -16.06 34.26
C ASP A 363 12.34 -16.11 33.04
N CYS A 364 11.27 -15.32 33.05
CA CYS A 364 10.31 -15.15 31.96
C CYS A 364 10.53 -13.84 31.16
N ASP A 365 11.76 -13.31 31.11
CA ASP A 365 12.23 -12.09 30.43
C ASP A 365 11.58 -10.73 30.80
N HIS A 366 10.46 -10.74 31.52
CA HIS A 366 9.76 -9.55 31.97
C HIS A 366 10.57 -8.74 33.00
N MET A 367 10.52 -7.42 32.87
CA MET A 367 11.37 -6.46 33.58
C MET A 367 10.58 -5.59 34.59
N PHE A 368 11.10 -5.42 35.80
CA PHE A 368 10.49 -4.58 36.85
C PHE A 368 11.54 -3.85 37.70
N CYS A 369 11.16 -2.79 38.43
CA CYS A 369 12.05 -2.18 39.44
C CYS A 369 12.34 -3.15 40.60
N ILE A 370 13.56 -3.13 41.16
CA ILE A 370 13.92 -3.93 42.35
C ILE A 370 12.95 -3.73 43.53
N ARG A 371 12.55 -2.49 43.83
CA ARG A 371 11.58 -2.19 44.90
C ARG A 371 10.18 -2.74 44.62
N CYS A 372 9.80 -2.87 43.35
CA CYS A 372 8.52 -3.50 42.98
C CYS A 372 8.57 -5.01 43.18
N MET A 373 9.70 -5.66 42.89
CA MET A 373 9.92 -7.09 43.15
C MET A 373 9.95 -7.40 44.65
N ILE A 374 10.73 -6.64 45.44
CA ILE A 374 10.74 -6.78 46.90
C ILE A 374 9.33 -6.58 47.50
N LYS A 375 8.57 -5.57 47.04
CA LYS A 375 7.17 -5.38 47.46
C LYS A 375 6.22 -6.51 47.02
N MET A 376 6.55 -7.32 46.03
CA MET A 376 5.79 -8.52 45.65
C MET A 376 6.22 -9.77 46.43
N GLN A 377 7.52 -9.97 46.61
CA GLN A 377 8.10 -11.06 47.41
C GLN A 377 7.64 -10.98 48.87
N ASN A 378 7.70 -9.79 49.49
CA ASN A 378 7.19 -9.55 50.85
C ASN A 378 5.67 -9.73 50.98
N ARG A 379 4.93 -9.82 49.86
CA ARG A 379 3.49 -10.11 49.79
C ARG A 379 3.21 -11.54 49.30
N ASN A 380 4.24 -12.40 49.27
CA ASN A 380 4.24 -13.78 48.79
C ASN A 380 3.57 -13.97 47.41
N LYS A 381 3.74 -13.00 46.49
CA LYS A 381 3.17 -13.05 45.14
C LYS A 381 4.14 -13.70 44.15
N GLU A 382 4.01 -15.01 43.95
CA GLU A 382 4.87 -15.79 43.05
C GLU A 382 4.70 -15.50 41.55
N LEU A 383 3.51 -15.04 41.12
CA LEU A 383 3.15 -14.92 39.70
C LEU A 383 3.62 -13.58 39.10
N CYS A 384 4.31 -13.64 37.97
CA CYS A 384 4.65 -12.49 37.16
C CYS A 384 3.39 -11.69 36.74
N PRO A 385 3.32 -10.36 36.94
CA PRO A 385 2.14 -9.56 36.59
C PRO A 385 1.72 -9.60 35.12
N LEU A 386 2.64 -9.95 34.20
CA LEU A 386 2.44 -9.89 32.76
C LEU A 386 2.09 -11.27 32.16
N CYS A 387 2.93 -12.28 32.38
CA CYS A 387 2.71 -13.64 31.84
C CYS A 387 2.20 -14.68 32.85
N ARG A 388 2.06 -14.32 34.14
CA ARG A 388 1.65 -15.23 35.24
C ARG A 388 2.59 -16.41 35.52
N ALA A 389 3.80 -16.44 34.96
CA ALA A 389 4.81 -17.43 35.30
C ALA A 389 5.25 -17.33 36.77
N LYS A 390 5.59 -18.46 37.41
CA LYS A 390 6.02 -18.56 38.81
C LYS A 390 7.50 -18.17 38.98
N THR A 391 7.83 -16.91 38.74
CA THR A 391 9.22 -16.41 38.62
C THR A 391 9.56 -15.24 39.56
N VAL A 392 8.61 -14.77 40.38
CA VAL A 392 8.85 -13.61 41.27
C VAL A 392 9.60 -14.02 42.55
N LEU A 393 9.44 -15.26 43.02
CA LEU A 393 10.17 -15.76 44.21
C LEU A 393 11.58 -16.29 43.88
N SER A 394 11.89 -16.63 42.63
CA SER A 394 13.25 -16.97 42.17
C SER A 394 14.16 -15.74 41.96
N ALA A 395 13.56 -14.54 41.87
CA ALA A 395 14.27 -13.31 41.55
C ALA A 395 15.24 -12.85 42.67
N THR A 396 16.52 -13.12 42.47
CA THR A 396 17.66 -12.71 43.32
C THR A 396 18.46 -11.54 42.71
N GLU A 397 19.47 -11.04 43.42
CA GLU A 397 20.38 -9.98 42.95
C GLU A 397 21.03 -10.28 41.58
N ALA A 398 21.26 -11.56 41.26
CA ALA A 398 21.79 -12.00 39.97
C ALA A 398 20.90 -11.64 38.76
N HIS A 399 19.62 -11.32 38.99
CA HIS A 399 18.64 -10.95 37.97
C HIS A 399 18.65 -9.43 37.64
N ILE A 400 19.50 -8.64 38.30
CA ILE A 400 19.62 -7.19 38.06
C ILE A 400 20.41 -6.92 36.77
N ASP A 401 19.80 -6.26 35.80
CA ASP A 401 20.45 -5.83 34.56
C ASP A 401 21.24 -4.52 34.78
N TRP A 402 22.44 -4.66 35.34
CA TRP A 402 23.40 -3.57 35.56
C TRP A 402 23.80 -2.84 34.26
N LYS A 403 23.75 -3.51 33.11
CA LYS A 403 24.05 -2.90 31.80
C LYS A 403 22.92 -1.95 31.41
N LEU A 404 21.67 -2.38 31.58
CA LEU A 404 20.48 -1.56 31.33
C LEU A 404 20.37 -0.41 32.34
N MET A 405 20.69 -0.62 33.62
CA MET A 405 20.81 0.47 34.61
C MET A 405 21.80 1.55 34.14
N SER A 406 23.03 1.15 33.79
CA SER A 406 24.09 2.06 33.30
C SER A 406 23.70 2.79 32.01
N TYR A 407 22.84 2.18 31.20
CA TYR A 407 22.28 2.77 29.99
C TYR A 407 21.18 3.80 30.32
N MET A 408 20.27 3.48 31.24
CA MET A 408 19.17 4.37 31.66
C MET A 408 19.69 5.63 32.36
N GLU A 409 20.67 5.50 33.26
CA GLU A 409 21.34 6.66 33.87
C GLU A 409 21.95 7.62 32.84
N LYS A 410 22.39 7.07 31.70
CA LYS A 410 23.04 7.83 30.62
C LYS A 410 22.06 8.48 29.65
N TRP A 411 20.96 7.80 29.30
CA TRP A 411 19.97 8.25 28.30
C TRP A 411 18.69 8.84 28.89
N PHE A 412 18.44 8.65 30.18
CA PHE A 412 17.29 9.19 30.93
C PHE A 412 17.74 9.79 32.28
N PRO A 413 18.77 10.67 32.31
CA PRO A 413 19.40 11.14 33.54
C PRO A 413 18.50 12.00 34.46
N LYS A 414 17.39 12.57 33.97
CA LYS A 414 16.44 13.29 34.83
C LYS A 414 15.52 12.30 35.52
N GLU A 415 14.88 11.48 34.71
CA GLU A 415 13.81 10.53 35.05
C GLU A 415 14.36 9.44 35.99
N THR A 416 15.60 9.03 35.75
CA THR A 416 16.33 8.10 36.63
C THR A 416 16.62 8.71 38.00
N LYS A 417 17.04 9.98 38.07
CA LYS A 417 17.29 10.69 39.35
C LYS A 417 16.01 11.00 40.11
N GLU A 418 14.95 11.36 39.40
CA GLU A 418 13.61 11.52 39.95
C GLU A 418 13.12 10.20 40.57
N LYS A 419 13.30 9.08 39.86
CA LYS A 419 12.96 7.76 40.39
C LYS A 419 13.84 7.34 41.58
N GLN A 420 15.13 7.70 41.60
CA GLN A 420 16.01 7.55 42.77
C GLN A 420 15.45 8.33 43.98
N ARG A 421 15.15 9.63 43.82
CA ARG A 421 14.58 10.48 44.90
C ARG A 421 13.27 9.91 45.43
N TYR A 422 12.37 9.50 44.54
CA TYR A 422 11.09 8.86 44.91
C TYR A 422 11.30 7.55 45.69
N ASN A 423 12.19 6.67 45.22
CA ASN A 423 12.47 5.38 45.86
C ASN A 423 13.08 5.53 47.26
N GLU A 424 13.93 6.54 47.46
CA GLU A 424 14.53 6.87 48.76
C GLU A 424 13.51 7.53 49.70
N LEU A 425 12.65 8.42 49.19
CA LEU A 425 11.54 9.02 49.96
C LEU A 425 10.56 7.94 50.46
N GLU A 426 10.17 7.00 49.58
CA GLU A 426 9.37 5.85 49.99
C GLU A 426 10.05 4.97 51.03
N ARG A 427 11.36 4.67 50.85
CA ARG A 427 12.12 3.87 51.82
C ARG A 427 12.17 4.55 53.18
N ARG A 428 12.29 5.88 53.23
CA ARG A 428 12.25 6.67 54.46
C ARG A 428 10.88 6.59 55.13
N ARG A 429 9.80 6.69 54.34
CA ARG A 429 8.41 6.51 54.82
C ARG A 429 8.15 5.11 55.39
N GLU A 430 8.74 4.08 54.78
CA GLU A 430 8.69 2.69 55.26
C GLU A 430 9.48 2.43 56.56
N LEU A 431 10.54 3.21 56.82
CA LEU A 431 11.40 3.03 57.99
C LEU A 431 11.08 3.95 59.18
N LEU A 432 10.59 5.16 58.92
CA LEU A 432 10.34 6.19 59.95
C LEU A 432 8.85 6.54 60.15
N GLY A 433 7.96 5.98 59.31
CA GLY A 433 6.55 6.38 59.27
C GLY A 433 6.34 7.74 58.59
N GLU A 434 5.09 8.07 58.28
CA GLU A 434 4.77 9.24 57.44
C GLU A 434 5.10 10.58 58.13
N ALA A 435 4.91 10.67 59.45
CA ALA A 435 5.09 11.89 60.24
C ALA A 435 6.53 12.46 60.25
N TYR A 436 7.54 11.66 59.87
CA TYR A 436 8.96 12.04 59.85
C TYR A 436 9.51 12.30 58.44
N VAL A 437 8.67 12.25 57.40
CA VAL A 437 9.11 12.40 56.00
C VAL A 437 8.94 13.82 55.48
N ASP A 438 7.84 14.47 55.82
CA ASP A 438 7.37 15.69 55.15
C ASP A 438 7.82 16.98 55.88
N THR A 439 8.69 16.87 56.88
CA THR A 439 9.09 17.95 57.80
C THR A 439 10.41 18.65 57.45
N ASN A 440 11.10 18.25 56.37
CA ASN A 440 12.50 18.66 56.14
C ASN A 440 12.87 18.89 54.66
N ASP A 441 12.23 19.87 54.02
CA ASP A 441 12.64 20.44 52.71
C ASP A 441 13.65 21.61 52.84
N GLY A 442 14.23 21.81 54.03
CA GLY A 442 15.31 22.76 54.25
C GLY A 442 16.66 22.23 53.75
N PRO A 443 17.54 23.06 53.16
CA PRO A 443 18.88 22.62 52.78
C PRO A 443 19.71 22.30 54.04
N CYS A 444 20.20 21.06 54.15
CA CYS A 444 21.00 20.64 55.30
C CYS A 444 22.32 21.42 55.37
N ILE A 445 22.40 22.38 56.30
CA ILE A 445 23.66 22.99 56.71
C ILE A 445 24.33 22.00 57.68
N VAL A 446 25.50 21.50 57.28
CA VAL A 446 26.41 20.81 58.20
C VAL A 446 27.22 21.88 58.93
N MET A 447 27.20 21.85 60.26
CA MET A 447 28.12 22.59 61.13
C MET A 447 29.29 21.69 61.52
#